data_AF-A0A7Y2IQ76-F1
#
_entry.id   AF-A0A7Y2IQ76-F1
#
_cell.length_a   1.000
_cell.length_b   1.000
_cell.length_c   1.000
_cell.angle_alpha   90.00
_cell.angle_beta   90.00
_cell.angle_gamma   90.00
#
_symmetry.space_group_name_H-M   'P 1'
#
loop_
_entity.id
_entity.type
_entity.pdbx_description
1 polymer ?
#
loop_
_entity_poly.entity_id
_entity_poly.type
_entity_poly.pdbx_seq_one_letter_code
_entity_poly.pdbx_strand_id
1 'polypeptide(L)'
;MMRRSEFDREISRIAIPALGTLVADPVVSLVDTAFVGRIGVPELGALAVATAAFGVAFFLFNFLSYGVTPYVANAHAAGDTQRASQLIIAGLFAAVALGVASSAILIAGVGPILDLMGATADVVVPASTYLEIRALALPALLIVLVGHGAFRGYQDTKTPLWVSIGISVVNLVLDPLLIYGLDWGIAGAAWATVIAQWVGAGAFLWLLLVRNREDLGIERVRPTRRDFGKLFGAGWALIVRTAALVLAFTMATAVAARLGTVVVAAHQVAFQL
;
A
#
# COMPACT_ATOMS: atom_id res chain seq x y z
N MET A 1 13.38 -38.63 -0.63
CA MET A 1 13.01 -38.13 -1.96
C MET A 1 11.54 -37.70 -1.88
N MET A 2 11.25 -36.43 -1.57
CA MET A 2 9.87 -35.94 -1.46
C MET A 2 9.23 -36.04 -2.85
N ARG A 3 8.21 -36.90 -3.01
CA ARG A 3 7.39 -36.95 -4.21
C ARG A 3 6.73 -35.59 -4.35
N ARG A 4 7.07 -34.84 -5.40
CA ARG A 4 6.39 -33.58 -5.74
C ARG A 4 4.92 -33.90 -5.96
N SER A 5 4.06 -33.39 -5.07
CA SER A 5 2.61 -33.44 -5.22
C SER A 5 2.20 -32.55 -6.40
N GLU A 6 1.11 -32.86 -7.09
CA GLU A 6 0.58 -31.98 -8.15
C GLU A 6 0.29 -30.57 -7.61
N PHE A 7 -0.04 -30.47 -6.32
CA PHE A 7 -0.22 -29.21 -5.60
C PHE A 7 1.08 -28.40 -5.44
N ASP A 8 2.28 -29.01 -5.42
CA ASP A 8 3.53 -28.26 -5.23
C ASP A 8 3.80 -27.31 -6.40
N ARG A 9 3.43 -27.73 -7.61
CA ARG A 9 3.56 -26.91 -8.82
C ARG A 9 2.55 -25.76 -8.83
N GLU A 10 1.34 -26.01 -8.33
CA GLU A 10 0.31 -24.99 -8.23
C GLU A 10 0.61 -23.97 -7.12
N ILE A 11 1.02 -24.46 -5.94
CA ILE A 11 1.48 -23.63 -4.82
C ILE A 11 2.64 -22.74 -5.26
N SER A 12 3.67 -23.30 -5.91
CA SER A 12 4.81 -22.51 -6.39
C SER A 12 4.41 -21.49 -7.47
N ARG A 13 3.48 -21.83 -8.38
CA ARG A 13 2.96 -20.91 -9.40
C ARG A 13 2.26 -19.70 -8.80
N ILE A 14 1.63 -19.84 -7.64
CA ILE A 14 0.92 -18.75 -6.93
C ILE A 14 1.86 -18.01 -5.97
N ALA A 15 2.66 -18.77 -5.20
CA ALA A 15 3.51 -18.25 -4.14
C ALA A 15 4.70 -17.44 -4.66
N ILE A 16 5.39 -17.88 -5.73
CA ILE A 16 6.57 -17.17 -6.25
C ILE A 16 6.19 -15.74 -6.70
N PRO A 17 5.13 -15.51 -7.48
CA PRO A 17 4.72 -14.15 -7.83
C PRO A 17 4.24 -13.32 -6.64
N ALA A 18 3.56 -13.95 -5.68
CA ALA A 18 3.14 -13.26 -4.46
C ALA A 18 4.35 -12.78 -3.63
N LEU A 19 5.37 -13.63 -3.47
CA LEU A 19 6.64 -13.27 -2.83
C LEU A 19 7.37 -12.17 -3.60
N GLY A 20 7.39 -12.23 -4.92
CA GLY A 20 7.97 -11.17 -5.75
C GLY A 20 7.29 -9.82 -5.53
N THR A 21 5.96 -9.82 -5.38
CA THR A 21 5.19 -8.60 -5.07
C THR A 21 5.56 -8.05 -3.69
N LEU A 22 5.75 -8.93 -2.70
CA LEU A 22 6.11 -8.54 -1.33
C LEU A 22 7.54 -7.98 -1.23
N VAL A 23 8.48 -8.48 -2.05
CA VAL A 23 9.88 -8.03 -2.04
C VAL A 23 10.10 -6.77 -2.88
N ALA A 24 9.23 -6.50 -3.87
CA ALA A 24 9.35 -5.32 -4.72
C ALA A 24 9.32 -4.01 -3.91
N ASP A 25 8.38 -3.88 -2.96
CA ASP A 25 8.22 -2.64 -2.18
C ASP A 25 9.45 -2.31 -1.31
N PRO A 26 10.02 -3.23 -0.51
CA PRO A 26 11.26 -2.98 0.23
C PRO A 26 12.45 -2.61 -0.65
N VAL A 27 12.59 -3.28 -1.80
CA VAL A 27 13.70 -3.01 -2.73
C VAL A 27 13.60 -1.59 -3.29
N VAL A 28 12.42 -1.17 -3.72
CA VAL A 28 12.18 0.21 -4.19
C VAL A 28 12.47 1.20 -3.08
N SER A 29 11.97 0.97 -1.87
CA SER A 29 12.20 1.86 -0.72
C SER A 29 13.70 2.08 -0.43
N LEU A 30 14.53 1.04 -0.58
CA LEU A 30 15.99 1.17 -0.44
C LEU A 30 16.60 2.04 -1.54
N VAL A 31 16.11 1.95 -2.76
CA VAL A 31 16.56 2.77 -3.89
C VAL A 31 16.16 4.23 -3.68
N ASP A 32 14.91 4.51 -3.32
CA ASP A 32 14.42 5.87 -3.03
C ASP A 32 15.25 6.51 -1.91
N THR A 33 15.53 5.74 -0.85
CA THR A 33 16.40 6.17 0.26
C THR A 33 17.81 6.49 -0.24
N ALA A 34 18.36 5.70 -1.16
CA ALA A 34 19.68 5.95 -1.73
C ALA A 34 19.72 7.22 -2.60
N PHE A 35 18.67 7.52 -3.35
CA PHE A 35 18.59 8.76 -4.15
C PHE A 35 18.40 9.99 -3.26
N VAL A 36 17.43 9.96 -2.35
CA VAL A 36 17.20 11.07 -1.41
C VAL A 36 18.42 11.29 -0.51
N GLY A 37 19.14 10.23 -0.16
CA GLY A 37 20.39 10.29 0.61
C GLY A 37 21.55 11.01 -0.04
N ARG A 38 21.53 11.18 -1.36
CA ARG A 38 22.51 12.02 -2.07
C ARG A 38 22.13 13.49 -2.08
N ILE A 39 20.88 13.84 -1.77
CA ILE A 39 20.42 15.24 -1.67
C ILE A 39 20.97 15.84 -0.37
N GLY A 40 20.72 15.17 0.76
CA GLY A 40 21.18 15.62 2.06
C GLY A 40 20.60 14.84 3.24
N VAL A 41 21.19 15.07 4.41
CA VAL A 41 20.75 14.47 5.69
C VAL A 41 19.36 14.98 6.11
N PRO A 42 19.03 16.28 5.99
CA PRO A 42 17.68 16.77 6.29
C PRO A 42 16.59 16.13 5.42
N GLU A 43 16.86 15.91 4.14
CA GLU A 43 15.93 15.31 3.18
C GLU A 43 15.70 13.82 3.46
N LEU A 44 16.73 13.10 3.90
CA LEU A 44 16.58 11.73 4.42
C LEU A 44 15.71 11.68 5.67
N GLY A 45 15.96 12.58 6.63
CA GLY A 45 15.13 12.70 7.83
C GLY A 45 13.67 12.98 7.48
N ALA A 46 13.46 13.87 6.50
CA ALA A 46 12.13 14.20 6.00
C ALA A 46 11.43 13.02 5.34
N LEU A 47 12.14 12.28 4.47
CA LEU A 47 11.61 11.07 3.86
C LEU A 47 11.20 10.04 4.93
N ALA A 48 12.02 9.83 5.95
CA ALA A 48 11.75 8.88 7.02
C ALA A 48 10.49 9.26 7.82
N VAL A 49 10.41 10.52 8.28
CA VAL A 49 9.25 11.03 9.04
C VAL A 49 7.98 10.99 8.20
N ALA A 50 8.04 11.47 6.96
CA ALA A 50 6.88 11.50 6.07
C ALA A 50 6.41 10.08 5.68
N THR A 51 7.35 9.14 5.47
CA THR A 51 7.02 7.74 5.19
C THR A 51 6.39 7.06 6.41
N ALA A 52 6.86 7.34 7.63
CA ALA A 52 6.26 6.83 8.86
C ALA A 52 4.82 7.34 9.03
N ALA A 53 4.60 8.64 8.84
CA ALA A 53 3.28 9.25 8.89
C ALA A 53 2.33 8.66 7.84
N PHE A 54 2.78 8.56 6.59
CA PHE A 54 2.02 7.96 5.49
C PHE A 54 1.75 6.46 5.70
N GLY A 55 2.69 5.74 6.32
CA GLY A 55 2.58 4.32 6.64
C GLY A 55 1.38 3.99 7.52
N VAL A 56 0.99 4.88 8.44
CA VAL A 56 -0.23 4.71 9.26
C VAL A 56 -1.47 4.60 8.37
N ALA A 57 -1.58 5.46 7.35
CA ALA A 57 -2.68 5.40 6.39
C ALA A 57 -2.66 4.08 5.60
N PHE A 58 -1.49 3.66 5.12
CA PHE A 58 -1.34 2.36 4.44
C PHE A 58 -1.82 1.20 5.31
N PHE A 59 -1.35 1.10 6.56
CA PHE A 59 -1.76 0.03 7.47
C PHE A 59 -3.25 0.07 7.79
N LEU A 60 -3.82 1.27 7.99
CA LEU A 60 -5.23 1.44 8.29
C LEU A 60 -6.11 0.95 7.13
N PHE A 61 -5.72 1.22 5.89
CA PHE A 61 -6.53 0.90 4.70
C PHE A 61 -6.16 -0.41 4.02
N ASN A 62 -5.09 -1.10 4.47
CA ASN A 62 -4.69 -2.39 3.93
C ASN A 62 -5.81 -3.45 4.01
N PHE A 63 -6.78 -3.27 4.93
CA PHE A 63 -7.97 -4.10 4.99
C PHE A 63 -8.76 -4.15 3.67
N LEU A 64 -8.68 -3.14 2.80
CA LEU A 64 -9.33 -3.18 1.49
C LEU A 64 -8.82 -4.36 0.67
N SER A 65 -7.50 -4.59 0.65
CA SER A 65 -6.91 -5.69 -0.10
C SER A 65 -7.30 -7.05 0.50
N TYR A 66 -7.14 -7.18 1.81
CA TYR A 66 -7.42 -8.42 2.55
C TYR A 66 -8.92 -8.70 2.75
N GLY A 67 -9.77 -7.67 2.67
CA GLY A 67 -11.22 -7.78 2.71
C GLY A 67 -11.79 -8.15 1.34
N VAL A 68 -11.24 -7.62 0.25
CA VAL A 68 -11.68 -7.98 -1.11
C VAL A 68 -11.27 -9.41 -1.46
N THR A 69 -10.03 -9.82 -1.13
CA THR A 69 -9.47 -11.13 -1.52
C THR A 69 -10.37 -12.34 -1.21
N PRO A 70 -10.77 -12.61 0.05
CA PRO A 70 -11.55 -13.81 0.37
C PRO A 70 -12.98 -13.73 -0.15
N TYR A 71 -13.57 -12.55 -0.28
CA TYR A 71 -14.93 -12.40 -0.79
C TYR A 71 -14.99 -12.62 -2.30
N VAL A 72 -14.00 -12.11 -3.04
CA VAL A 72 -13.84 -12.40 -4.46
C VAL A 72 -13.51 -13.87 -4.66
N ALA A 73 -12.62 -14.46 -3.85
CA ALA A 73 -12.31 -15.90 -3.92
C ALA A 73 -13.53 -16.78 -3.67
N ASN A 74 -14.34 -16.47 -2.66
CA ASN A 74 -15.56 -17.22 -2.36
C ASN A 74 -16.62 -17.08 -3.47
N ALA A 75 -16.79 -15.87 -4.02
CA ALA A 75 -17.71 -15.65 -5.13
C ALA A 75 -17.24 -16.35 -6.42
N HIS A 76 -15.93 -16.32 -6.69
CA HIS A 76 -15.32 -17.05 -7.81
C HIS A 76 -15.48 -18.57 -7.67
N ALA A 77 -15.22 -19.12 -6.47
CA ALA A 77 -15.41 -20.54 -6.18
C ALA A 77 -16.88 -20.98 -6.32
N ALA A 78 -17.84 -20.08 -6.11
CA ALA A 78 -19.27 -20.32 -6.30
C ALA A 78 -19.75 -20.10 -7.76
N GLY A 79 -18.87 -19.69 -8.67
CA GLY A 79 -19.24 -19.32 -10.05
C GLY A 79 -20.08 -18.03 -10.17
N ASP A 80 -20.17 -17.24 -9.10
CA ASP A 80 -20.98 -16.02 -9.02
C ASP A 80 -20.14 -14.78 -9.37
N THR A 81 -19.88 -14.60 -10.66
CA THR A 81 -19.10 -13.48 -11.20
C THR A 81 -19.78 -12.13 -10.92
N GLN A 82 -21.11 -12.09 -10.92
CA GLN A 82 -21.91 -10.91 -10.62
C GLN A 82 -21.60 -10.39 -9.20
N ARG A 83 -21.58 -11.28 -8.21
CA ARG A 83 -21.27 -10.92 -6.83
C ARG A 83 -19.81 -10.50 -6.65
N ALA A 84 -18.87 -11.17 -7.30
CA ALA A 84 -17.46 -10.79 -7.27
C ALA A 84 -17.26 -9.37 -7.84
N SER A 85 -17.89 -9.08 -8.97
CA SER A 85 -17.92 -7.76 -9.60
C SER A 85 -18.46 -6.66 -8.67
N GLN A 86 -19.62 -6.89 -8.04
CA GLN A 86 -20.24 -5.92 -7.12
C GLN A 86 -19.30 -5.55 -5.96
N LEU A 87 -18.58 -6.53 -5.42
CA LEU A 87 -17.61 -6.33 -4.34
C LEU A 87 -16.39 -5.53 -4.81
N ILE A 88 -15.88 -5.81 -6.01
CA ILE A 88 -14.75 -5.07 -6.61
C ILE A 88 -15.16 -3.61 -6.86
N ILE A 89 -16.33 -3.37 -7.47
CA ILE A 89 -16.84 -2.02 -7.71
C ILE A 89 -17.04 -1.28 -6.39
N ALA A 90 -17.69 -1.89 -5.39
CA ALA A 90 -17.86 -1.29 -4.08
C ALA A 90 -16.51 -0.97 -3.41
N GLY A 91 -15.53 -1.86 -3.53
CA GLY A 91 -14.15 -1.65 -3.09
C GLY A 91 -13.49 -0.46 -3.79
N LEU A 92 -13.63 -0.32 -5.11
CA LEU A 92 -13.09 0.80 -5.88
C LEU A 92 -13.74 2.14 -5.49
N PHE A 93 -15.07 2.17 -5.30
CA PHE A 93 -15.76 3.37 -4.80
C PHE A 93 -15.30 3.74 -3.39
N ALA A 94 -15.16 2.75 -2.50
CA ALA A 94 -14.62 2.96 -1.16
C ALA A 94 -13.17 3.47 -1.21
N ALA A 95 -12.33 2.89 -2.09
CA ALA A 95 -10.94 3.31 -2.28
C ALA A 95 -10.83 4.77 -2.72
N VAL A 96 -11.65 5.21 -3.68
CA VAL A 96 -11.66 6.61 -4.11
C VAL A 96 -12.17 7.52 -2.98
N ALA A 97 -13.31 7.19 -2.36
CA ALA A 97 -13.91 8.03 -1.33
C ALA A 97 -13.00 8.16 -0.10
N LEU A 98 -12.48 7.04 0.42
CA LEU A 98 -11.56 7.02 1.56
C LEU A 98 -10.22 7.64 1.19
N GLY A 99 -9.68 7.36 0.00
CA GLY A 99 -8.41 7.90 -0.44
C GLY A 99 -8.43 9.43 -0.57
N VAL A 100 -9.50 9.99 -1.15
CA VAL A 100 -9.67 11.45 -1.26
C VAL A 100 -9.87 12.07 0.11
N ALA A 101 -10.73 11.49 0.96
CA ALA A 101 -10.94 11.99 2.32
C ALA A 101 -9.65 11.97 3.15
N SER A 102 -8.91 10.87 3.11
CA SER A 102 -7.65 10.72 3.83
C SER A 102 -6.55 11.62 3.25
N SER A 103 -6.49 11.82 1.94
CA SER A 103 -5.60 12.81 1.33
C SER A 103 -5.90 14.21 1.85
N ALA A 104 -7.17 14.62 1.89
CA ALA A 104 -7.54 15.94 2.40
C ALA A 104 -7.20 16.09 3.89
N ILE A 105 -7.49 15.08 4.71
CA ILE A 105 -7.14 15.07 6.14
C ILE A 105 -5.63 15.17 6.35
N LEU A 106 -4.85 14.40 5.58
CA LEU A 106 -3.41 14.34 5.73
C LEU A 106 -2.75 15.65 5.28
N ILE A 107 -3.21 16.25 4.17
CA ILE A 107 -2.77 17.59 3.72
C ILE A 107 -3.11 18.66 4.76
N ALA A 108 -4.36 18.69 5.25
CA ALA A 108 -4.78 19.67 6.26
C ALA A 108 -4.07 19.48 7.62
N GLY A 109 -3.61 18.26 7.90
CA GLY A 109 -2.98 17.88 9.16
C GLY A 109 -1.46 17.80 9.14
N VAL A 110 -0.78 18.16 8.03
CA VAL A 110 0.69 17.97 7.89
C VAL A 110 1.46 18.56 9.05
N GLY A 111 1.22 19.81 9.42
CA GLY A 111 1.91 20.47 10.55
C GLY A 111 1.77 19.69 11.86
N PRO A 112 0.54 19.50 12.39
CA PRO A 112 0.32 18.72 13.61
C PRO A 112 0.87 17.29 13.55
N ILE A 113 0.83 16.63 12.39
CA ILE A 113 1.37 15.29 12.20
C ILE A 113 2.90 15.29 12.33
N LEU A 114 3.59 16.25 11.70
CA LEU A 114 5.04 16.38 11.78
C LEU A 114 5.51 16.77 13.19
N ASP A 115 4.76 17.65 13.85
CA ASP A 115 5.02 18.01 15.25
C ASP A 115 4.87 16.79 16.17
N LEU A 116 3.81 16.00 15.99
CA LEU A 116 3.60 14.75 16.74
C LEU A 116 4.70 13.72 16.47
N MET A 117 5.25 13.72 15.26
CA MET A 117 6.34 12.84 14.87
C MET A 117 7.72 13.31 15.39
N GLY A 118 7.79 14.50 16.00
CA GLY A 118 9.01 15.05 16.55
C GLY A 118 9.98 15.55 15.48
N ALA A 119 9.47 16.05 14.34
CA ALA A 119 10.31 16.60 13.28
C ALA A 119 11.10 17.83 13.77
N THR A 120 12.41 17.84 13.53
CA THR A 120 13.30 18.96 13.86
C THR A 120 13.16 20.11 12.84
N ALA A 121 13.59 21.31 13.21
CA ALA A 121 13.38 22.52 12.40
C ALA A 121 13.97 22.43 10.96
N ASP A 122 15.06 21.70 10.79
CA ASP A 122 15.72 21.42 9.50
C ASP A 122 14.97 20.36 8.66
N VAL A 123 14.16 19.52 9.30
CA VAL A 123 13.40 18.43 8.66
C VAL A 123 11.96 18.84 8.32
N VAL A 124 11.35 19.75 9.09
CA VAL A 124 9.93 20.12 8.96
C VAL A 124 9.58 20.58 7.54
N VAL A 125 10.35 21.49 6.94
CA VAL A 125 10.05 22.02 5.59
C VAL A 125 10.13 20.94 4.51
N PRO A 126 11.24 20.18 4.38
CA PRO A 126 11.30 19.10 3.39
C PRO A 126 10.27 17.99 3.67
N ALA A 127 9.99 17.68 4.94
CA ALA A 127 8.99 16.67 5.31
C ALA A 127 7.57 17.11 4.94
N SER A 128 7.21 18.38 5.18
CA SER A 128 5.93 18.94 4.76
C SER A 128 5.76 18.86 3.26
N THR A 129 6.77 19.30 2.51
CA THR A 129 6.77 19.28 1.04
C THR A 129 6.54 17.86 0.52
N TYR A 130 7.29 16.89 1.04
CA TYR A 130 7.12 15.49 0.64
C TYR A 130 5.75 14.95 1.02
N LEU A 131 5.30 15.18 2.26
CA LEU A 131 4.07 14.61 2.79
C LEU A 131 2.81 15.17 2.11
N GLU A 132 2.78 16.48 1.81
CA GLU A 132 1.69 17.13 1.08
C GLU A 132 1.53 16.55 -0.34
N ILE A 133 2.64 16.43 -1.08
CA ILE A 133 2.64 15.84 -2.41
C ILE A 133 2.27 14.36 -2.32
N ARG A 134 2.89 13.62 -1.39
CA ARG A 134 2.68 12.17 -1.23
C ARG A 134 1.26 11.83 -0.86
N ALA A 135 0.56 12.70 -0.13
CA ALA A 135 -0.87 12.55 0.19
C ALA A 135 -1.74 12.30 -1.06
N LEU A 136 -1.40 12.93 -2.19
CA LEU A 136 -2.10 12.80 -3.47
C LEU A 136 -2.03 11.38 -4.06
N ALA A 137 -1.12 10.53 -3.56
CA ALA A 137 -1.04 9.13 -3.93
C ALA A 137 -2.07 8.25 -3.19
N LEU A 138 -2.71 8.72 -2.11
CA LEU A 138 -3.62 7.89 -1.31
C LEU A 138 -4.77 7.29 -2.13
N PRO A 139 -5.51 8.05 -2.97
CA PRO A 139 -6.54 7.47 -3.83
C PRO A 139 -5.99 6.36 -4.74
N ALA A 140 -4.83 6.59 -5.36
CA ALA A 140 -4.19 5.62 -6.24
C ALA A 140 -3.75 4.37 -5.48
N LEU A 141 -3.12 4.53 -4.31
CA LEU A 141 -2.71 3.46 -3.42
C LEU A 141 -3.89 2.57 -3.02
N LEU A 142 -5.04 3.16 -2.66
CA LEU A 142 -6.21 2.38 -2.27
C LEU A 142 -6.82 1.62 -3.45
N ILE A 143 -6.80 2.20 -4.65
CA ILE A 143 -7.20 1.50 -5.89
C ILE A 143 -6.27 0.31 -6.15
N VAL A 144 -4.96 0.52 -6.01
CA VAL A 144 -3.95 -0.54 -6.14
C VAL A 144 -4.20 -1.66 -5.14
N LEU A 145 -4.50 -1.35 -3.87
CA LEU A 145 -4.85 -2.35 -2.85
C LEU A 145 -6.08 -3.18 -3.22
N VAL A 146 -7.13 -2.56 -3.75
CA VAL A 146 -8.33 -3.25 -4.24
C VAL A 146 -7.98 -4.12 -5.45
N GLY A 147 -7.19 -3.62 -6.39
CA GLY A 147 -6.71 -4.39 -7.55
C GLY A 147 -5.92 -5.62 -7.15
N HIS A 148 -4.97 -5.47 -6.22
CA HIS A 148 -4.25 -6.59 -5.63
C HIS A 148 -5.19 -7.62 -5.01
N GLY A 149 -6.19 -7.17 -4.25
CA GLY A 149 -7.14 -8.07 -3.59
C GLY A 149 -8.04 -8.81 -4.58
N ALA A 150 -8.52 -8.10 -5.61
CA ALA A 150 -9.39 -8.66 -6.65
C ALA A 150 -8.69 -9.78 -7.42
N PHE A 151 -7.51 -9.50 -8.00
CA PHE A 151 -6.76 -10.50 -8.79
C PHE A 151 -6.27 -11.67 -7.92
N ARG A 152 -5.81 -11.41 -6.68
CA ARG A 152 -5.50 -12.50 -5.74
C ARG A 152 -6.72 -13.37 -5.43
N GLY A 153 -7.91 -12.76 -5.30
CA GLY A 153 -9.17 -13.48 -5.12
C GLY A 153 -9.50 -14.41 -6.28
N TYR A 154 -9.20 -13.99 -7.51
CA TYR A 154 -9.29 -14.82 -8.73
C TYR A 154 -8.12 -15.80 -8.92
N GLN A 155 -7.27 -15.98 -7.91
CA GLN A 155 -6.07 -16.82 -7.97
C GLN A 155 -5.03 -16.38 -9.03
N ASP A 156 -5.14 -15.15 -9.54
CA ASP A 156 -4.14 -14.54 -10.41
C ASP A 156 -3.17 -13.68 -9.59
N THR A 157 -2.01 -14.25 -9.26
CA THR A 157 -0.92 -13.52 -8.58
C THR A 157 0.11 -12.93 -9.55
N LYS A 158 0.01 -13.23 -10.85
CA LYS A 158 0.96 -12.72 -11.85
C LYS A 158 0.63 -11.30 -12.25
N THR A 159 -0.65 -11.01 -12.50
CA THR A 159 -1.10 -9.67 -12.86
C THR A 159 -0.71 -8.63 -11.80
N PRO A 160 -0.98 -8.87 -10.49
CA PRO A 160 -0.51 -7.98 -9.43
C PRO A 160 1.01 -7.78 -9.39
N LEU A 161 1.79 -8.85 -9.59
CA LEU A 161 3.25 -8.76 -9.63
C LEU A 161 3.72 -7.84 -10.76
N TRP A 162 3.21 -8.04 -11.97
CA TRP A 162 3.63 -7.24 -13.13
C TRP A 162 3.23 -5.78 -12.99
N VAL A 163 2.07 -5.48 -12.41
CA VAL A 163 1.67 -4.11 -12.10
C VAL A 163 2.60 -3.50 -11.05
N SER A 164 2.92 -4.22 -9.97
CA SER A 164 3.88 -3.75 -8.96
C SER A 164 5.26 -3.48 -9.55
N ILE A 165 5.79 -4.40 -10.37
CA ILE A 165 7.06 -4.18 -11.09
C ILE A 165 6.96 -2.95 -11.98
N GLY A 166 5.83 -2.75 -12.68
CA GLY A 166 5.60 -1.54 -13.49
C GLY A 166 5.63 -0.27 -12.65
N ILE A 167 4.97 -0.25 -11.49
CA ILE A 167 5.00 0.88 -10.54
C ILE A 167 6.45 1.13 -10.11
N SER A 168 7.16 0.09 -9.67
CA SER A 168 8.55 0.16 -9.22
C SER A 168 9.48 0.71 -10.31
N VAL A 169 9.32 0.26 -11.56
CA VAL A 169 10.14 0.72 -12.69
C VAL A 169 9.85 2.18 -13.04
N VAL A 170 8.57 2.57 -13.06
CA VAL A 170 8.20 3.97 -13.30
C VAL A 170 8.78 4.88 -12.22
N ASN A 171 8.68 4.49 -10.95
CA ASN A 171 9.26 5.25 -9.84
C ASN A 171 10.80 5.31 -9.93
N LEU A 172 11.46 4.17 -10.15
CA LEU A 172 12.91 4.07 -10.32
C LEU A 172 13.47 4.97 -11.44
N VAL A 173 12.71 5.12 -12.54
CA VAL A 173 13.10 5.97 -13.67
C VAL A 173 12.80 7.44 -13.38
N LEU A 174 11.65 7.74 -12.78
CA LEU A 174 11.24 9.11 -12.51
C LEU A 174 12.02 9.75 -11.36
N ASP A 175 12.46 8.98 -10.37
CA ASP A 175 13.23 9.48 -9.22
C ASP A 175 14.45 10.29 -9.66
N PRO A 176 15.48 9.73 -10.33
CA PRO A 176 16.65 10.52 -10.71
C PRO A 176 16.32 11.63 -11.73
N LEU A 177 15.30 11.43 -12.57
CA LEU A 177 14.85 12.43 -13.55
C LEU A 177 14.28 13.68 -12.87
N LEU A 178 13.39 13.50 -11.89
CA LEU A 178 12.73 14.60 -11.20
C LEU A 178 13.62 15.18 -10.10
N ILE A 179 14.32 14.34 -9.33
CA ILE A 179 15.19 14.77 -8.24
C ILE A 179 16.37 15.59 -8.79
N TYR A 180 17.14 15.03 -9.74
CA TYR A 180 18.37 15.66 -10.22
C TYR A 180 18.22 16.32 -11.59
N GLY A 181 17.41 15.74 -12.48
CA GLY A 181 17.25 16.27 -13.85
C GLY A 181 16.45 17.58 -13.88
N LEU A 182 15.42 17.71 -13.04
CA LEU A 182 14.63 18.94 -12.89
C LEU A 182 15.01 19.76 -11.64
N ASP A 183 15.95 19.27 -10.84
CA ASP A 183 16.38 19.89 -9.57
C ASP A 183 15.21 20.13 -8.58
N TRP A 184 14.22 19.22 -8.57
CA TRP A 184 13.08 19.32 -7.64
C TRP A 184 13.39 18.75 -6.25
N GLY A 185 14.58 18.16 -6.07
CA GLY A 185 15.01 17.59 -4.79
C GLY A 185 13.98 16.62 -4.21
N ILE A 186 13.63 16.79 -2.94
CA ILE A 186 12.67 15.92 -2.24
C ILE A 186 11.24 15.99 -2.81
N ALA A 187 10.84 17.11 -3.39
CA ALA A 187 9.55 17.21 -4.09
C ALA A 187 9.54 16.32 -5.35
N GLY A 188 10.68 16.21 -6.03
CA GLY A 188 10.88 15.31 -7.17
C GLY A 188 10.64 13.86 -6.80
N ALA A 189 11.21 13.41 -5.67
CA ALA A 189 10.99 12.07 -5.13
C ALA A 189 9.49 11.82 -4.84
N ALA A 190 8.82 12.75 -4.16
CA ALA A 190 7.41 12.63 -3.86
C ALA A 190 6.53 12.51 -5.12
N TRP A 191 6.79 13.34 -6.13
CA TRP A 191 6.07 13.30 -7.41
C TRP A 191 6.32 12.03 -8.19
N ALA A 192 7.55 11.52 -8.21
CA ALA A 192 7.88 10.25 -8.86
C ALA A 192 7.03 9.11 -8.26
N THR A 193 6.93 9.03 -6.93
CA THR A 193 6.11 8.00 -6.29
C THR A 193 4.61 8.23 -6.49
N VAL A 194 4.13 9.48 -6.56
CA VAL A 194 2.72 9.79 -6.87
C VAL A 194 2.37 9.33 -8.29
N ILE A 195 3.19 9.70 -9.28
CA ILE A 195 2.98 9.35 -10.69
C ILE A 195 3.01 7.82 -10.84
N ALA A 196 4.00 7.14 -10.26
CA ALA A 196 4.10 5.69 -10.31
C ALA A 196 2.85 5.00 -9.74
N GLN A 197 2.34 5.47 -8.60
CA GLN A 197 1.12 4.94 -8.00
C GLN A 197 -0.11 5.17 -8.89
N TRP A 198 -0.24 6.35 -9.51
CA TRP A 198 -1.33 6.63 -10.45
C TRP A 198 -1.24 5.80 -11.73
N VAL A 199 -0.04 5.51 -12.23
CA VAL A 199 0.16 4.57 -13.34
C VAL A 199 -0.32 3.17 -12.95
N GLY A 200 0.04 2.69 -11.75
CA GLY A 200 -0.42 1.42 -11.20
C GLY A 200 -1.93 1.35 -11.02
N ALA A 201 -2.54 2.40 -10.45
CA ALA A 201 -3.97 2.51 -10.29
C ALA A 201 -4.68 2.51 -11.65
N GLY A 202 -4.15 3.26 -12.64
CA GLY A 202 -4.64 3.26 -14.01
C GLY A 202 -4.57 1.88 -14.65
N ALA A 203 -3.47 1.14 -14.46
CA ALA A 203 -3.32 -0.22 -14.96
C ALA A 203 -4.37 -1.16 -14.35
N PHE A 204 -4.58 -1.14 -13.03
CA PHE A 204 -5.62 -1.95 -12.39
C PHE A 204 -7.04 -1.57 -12.83
N LEU A 205 -7.34 -0.27 -12.96
CA LEU A 205 -8.65 0.19 -13.45
C LEU A 205 -8.87 -0.27 -14.89
N TRP A 206 -7.86 -0.18 -15.75
CA TRP A 206 -7.94 -0.68 -17.13
C TRP A 206 -8.15 -2.20 -17.16
N LEU A 207 -7.39 -2.94 -16.36
CA LEU A 207 -7.50 -4.40 -16.29
C LEU A 207 -8.89 -4.83 -15.81
N LEU A 208 -9.38 -4.24 -14.72
CA LEU A 208 -10.68 -4.60 -14.13
C LEU A 208 -11.85 -4.12 -14.99
N LEU A 209 -11.86 -2.85 -15.40
CA LEU A 209 -13.04 -2.20 -15.99
C LEU A 209 -13.09 -2.25 -17.51
N VAL A 210 -11.99 -2.63 -18.18
CA VAL A 210 -11.90 -2.68 -19.64
C VAL A 210 -11.45 -4.05 -20.13
N ARG A 211 -10.23 -4.49 -19.80
CA ARG A 211 -9.61 -5.68 -20.41
C ARG A 211 -10.27 -6.98 -20.00
N ASN A 212 -10.48 -7.19 -18.71
CA ASN A 212 -11.06 -8.42 -18.15
C ASN A 212 -12.53 -8.21 -17.77
N ARG A 213 -13.16 -7.14 -18.23
CA ARG A 213 -14.51 -6.75 -17.80
C ARG A 213 -15.53 -7.86 -18.04
N GLU A 214 -15.48 -8.51 -19.20
CA GLU A 214 -16.39 -9.59 -19.58
C GLU A 214 -16.11 -10.87 -18.78
N ASP A 215 -14.84 -11.27 -18.71
CA ASP A 215 -14.39 -12.44 -17.93
C ASP A 215 -14.74 -12.32 -16.43
N LEU A 216 -14.70 -11.09 -15.90
CA LEU A 216 -14.98 -10.79 -14.51
C LEU A 216 -16.46 -10.45 -14.24
N GLY A 217 -17.33 -10.48 -15.25
CA GLY A 217 -18.76 -10.16 -15.10
C GLY A 217 -19.03 -8.73 -14.61
N ILE A 218 -18.19 -7.76 -14.98
CA ILE A 218 -18.33 -6.37 -14.53
C ILE A 218 -19.42 -5.65 -15.32
N GLU A 219 -20.65 -5.77 -14.83
CA GLU A 219 -21.77 -4.92 -15.21
C GLU A 219 -21.64 -3.51 -14.59
N ARG A 220 -22.12 -2.48 -15.28
CA ARG A 220 -22.19 -1.09 -14.76
C ARG A 220 -23.27 -0.98 -13.68
N VAL A 221 -23.09 -1.66 -12.55
CA VAL A 221 -24.02 -1.63 -11.43
C VAL A 221 -23.50 -0.62 -10.42
N ARG A 222 -24.36 0.30 -9.99
CA ARG A 222 -24.04 1.20 -8.87
C ARG A 222 -24.04 0.37 -7.57
N PRO A 223 -22.97 0.44 -6.76
CA PRO A 223 -22.91 -0.34 -5.52
C PRO A 223 -24.05 0.06 -4.58
N THR A 224 -24.67 -0.93 -3.93
CA THR A 224 -25.77 -0.71 -3.00
C THR A 224 -25.23 -0.55 -1.58
N ARG A 225 -25.95 0.14 -0.68
CA ARG A 225 -25.56 0.26 0.75
C ARG A 225 -25.25 -1.08 1.44
N ARG A 226 -25.89 -2.18 1.02
CA ARG A 226 -25.62 -3.53 1.52
C ARG A 226 -24.23 -4.05 1.17
N ASP A 227 -23.67 -3.64 0.04
CA ASP A 227 -22.36 -4.11 -0.45
C ASP A 227 -21.23 -3.50 0.37
N PHE A 228 -21.36 -2.21 0.71
CA PHE A 228 -20.47 -1.54 1.67
C PHE A 228 -20.50 -2.19 3.06
N GLY A 229 -21.69 -2.60 3.55
CA GLY A 229 -21.83 -3.28 4.83
C GLY A 229 -21.10 -4.63 4.88
N LYS A 230 -21.09 -5.39 3.77
CA LYS A 230 -20.33 -6.65 3.68
C LYS A 230 -18.83 -6.39 3.65
N LEU A 231 -18.38 -5.36 2.92
CA LEU A 231 -16.97 -4.96 2.84
C LEU A 231 -16.42 -4.50 4.20
N PHE A 232 -17.23 -3.74 4.96
CA PHE A 232 -16.88 -3.30 6.31
C PHE A 232 -16.96 -4.43 7.34
N GLY A 233 -17.97 -5.32 7.27
CA GLY A 233 -18.05 -6.48 8.17
C GLY A 233 -16.87 -7.44 7.99
N ALA A 234 -16.42 -7.62 6.75
CA ALA A 234 -15.20 -8.33 6.38
C ALA A 234 -13.94 -7.67 6.93
N GLY A 235 -13.83 -6.36 6.68
CA GLY A 235 -12.67 -5.55 7.01
C GLY A 235 -12.50 -5.33 8.51
N TRP A 236 -13.60 -5.26 9.26
CA TRP A 236 -13.59 -4.91 10.68
C TRP A 236 -12.75 -5.87 11.52
N ALA A 237 -12.92 -7.18 11.35
CA ALA A 237 -12.13 -8.16 12.08
C ALA A 237 -10.63 -8.03 11.79
N LEU A 238 -10.28 -7.67 10.55
CA LEU A 238 -8.89 -7.49 10.13
C LEU A 238 -8.31 -6.16 10.61
N ILE A 239 -9.10 -5.09 10.58
CA ILE A 239 -8.74 -3.79 11.15
C ILE A 239 -8.49 -3.94 12.65
N VAL A 240 -9.41 -4.57 13.37
CA VAL A 240 -9.27 -4.85 14.81
C VAL A 240 -8.04 -5.68 15.08
N ARG A 241 -7.81 -6.76 14.31
CA ARG A 241 -6.58 -7.57 14.42
C ARG A 241 -5.32 -6.74 14.18
N THR A 242 -5.29 -5.92 13.13
CA THR A 242 -4.12 -5.12 12.76
C THR A 242 -3.85 -4.03 13.78
N ALA A 243 -4.89 -3.31 14.21
CA ALA A 243 -4.79 -2.32 15.28
C ALA A 243 -4.33 -2.95 16.59
N ALA A 244 -4.86 -4.11 16.96
CA ALA A 244 -4.42 -4.84 18.15
C ALA A 244 -2.94 -5.23 18.06
N LEU A 245 -2.46 -5.74 16.92
CA LEU A 245 -1.06 -6.06 16.71
C LEU A 245 -0.17 -4.82 16.78
N VAL A 246 -0.53 -3.74 16.07
CA VAL A 246 0.24 -2.48 16.09
C VAL A 246 0.29 -1.89 17.49
N LEU A 247 -0.83 -1.89 18.23
CA LEU A 247 -0.86 -1.43 19.62
C LEU A 247 -0.02 -2.32 20.53
N ALA A 248 -0.12 -3.65 20.41
CA ALA A 248 0.65 -4.58 21.22
C ALA A 248 2.16 -4.41 20.99
N PHE A 249 2.61 -4.31 19.74
CA PHE A 249 4.03 -4.13 19.42
C PHE A 249 4.54 -2.74 19.81
N THR A 250 3.75 -1.69 19.61
CA THR A 250 4.07 -0.34 20.07
C THR A 250 4.21 -0.31 21.59
N MET A 251 3.28 -0.94 22.33
CA MET A 251 3.33 -1.03 23.78
C MET A 251 4.52 -1.86 24.26
N ALA A 252 4.81 -2.99 23.62
CA ALA A 252 5.99 -3.81 23.94
C ALA A 252 7.29 -3.03 23.75
N THR A 253 7.41 -2.28 22.64
CA THR A 253 8.54 -1.39 22.38
C THR A 253 8.64 -0.28 23.43
N ALA A 254 7.52 0.34 23.79
CA ALA A 254 7.48 1.39 24.81
C ALA A 254 7.87 0.87 26.21
N VAL A 255 7.47 -0.34 26.56
CA VAL A 255 7.91 -1.00 27.81
C VAL A 255 9.40 -1.33 27.75
N ALA A 256 9.89 -1.91 26.66
CA ALA A 256 11.32 -2.16 26.46
C ALA A 256 12.15 -0.88 26.58
N ALA A 257 11.65 0.26 26.08
CA ALA A 257 12.31 1.57 26.17
C ALA A 257 12.48 2.06 27.59
N ARG A 258 11.52 1.77 28.46
CA ARG A 258 11.60 2.11 29.88
C ARG A 258 12.56 1.21 30.66
N LEU A 259 12.90 0.03 30.13
CA LEU A 259 13.83 -0.94 30.74
C LEU A 259 15.31 -0.67 30.37
N GLY A 260 15.56 0.24 29.42
CA GLY A 260 16.90 0.66 29.03
C GLY A 260 17.23 0.38 27.56
N THR A 261 18.22 1.10 27.04
CA THR A 261 18.60 1.11 25.61
C THR A 261 19.00 -0.27 25.07
N VAL A 262 19.69 -1.09 25.86
CA VAL A 262 20.09 -2.46 25.45
C VAL A 262 18.87 -3.36 25.26
N VAL A 263 17.84 -3.23 26.11
CA VAL A 263 16.63 -4.05 26.05
C VAL A 263 15.78 -3.68 24.83
N VAL A 264 15.68 -2.40 24.48
CA VAL A 264 15.04 -1.97 23.23
C VAL A 264 15.78 -2.49 22.02
N ALA A 265 17.11 -2.37 22.01
CA ALA A 265 17.93 -2.84 20.89
C ALA A 265 17.73 -4.34 20.68
N ALA A 266 17.72 -5.13 21.76
CA ALA A 266 17.42 -6.56 21.70
C ALA A 266 15.98 -6.86 21.23
N HIS A 267 14.99 -6.09 21.70
CA HIS A 267 13.60 -6.21 21.24
C HIS A 267 13.45 -5.91 19.74
N GLN A 268 14.15 -4.88 19.23
CA GLN A 268 14.16 -4.54 17.81
C GLN A 268 14.78 -5.66 16.96
N VAL A 269 15.90 -6.25 17.40
CA VAL A 269 16.50 -7.40 16.72
C VAL A 269 15.54 -8.59 16.74
N ALA A 270 14.91 -8.89 17.87
CA ALA A 270 13.95 -9.99 17.99
C ALA A 270 12.67 -9.78 17.15
N PHE A 271 12.24 -8.53 16.95
CA PHE A 271 11.08 -8.20 16.13
C PHE A 271 11.35 -8.37 14.62
N GLN A 272 12.60 -8.23 14.20
CA GLN A 272 13.01 -8.41 12.80
C GLN A 272 13.31 -9.88 12.41
N LEU A 273 13.41 -10.78 13.39
CA LEU A 273 13.61 -12.22 13.20
C LEU A 273 12.27 -12.96 13.04
#